data_AF-A0A0R0J4H4-F1
#
_entry.id   AF-A0A0R0J4H4-F1
#
_cell.length_a   1.000
_cell.length_b   1.000
_cell.length_c   1.000
_cell.angle_alpha   90.00
_cell.angle_beta   90.00
_cell.angle_gamma   90.00
#
_symmetry.space_group_name_H-M   'P 1'
#
loop_
_entity.id
_entity.type
_entity.pdbx_description
1 polymer ?
#
loop_
_entity_poly.entity_id
_entity_poly.type
_entity_poly.pdbx_seq_one_letter_code
_entity_poly.pdbx_strand_id
1 'polypeptide(L)'
;MARLIRSLRKPLTLTHQFQHQPCISRTSYISEMRKSAFETPPQRDSVRAPILSSQQPGERWITLKRQYAEEDIKLEVTMFGGAVPAPTPTPNGGVVNSDEMQMHITVIVTISKGEGCVLEIMCSAWPDSIEIKRLFIRANEKIIAEPYAGPEFMELDDELQYRLYDFLEVRGINDELACFLHQYMKNKDKAELIGWMKRVKSFIERK
;
A
#
# COMPACT_ATOMS: atom_id res chain seq x y z
N MET A 1 15.66 -17.73 -9.47
CA MET A 1 16.38 -16.49 -9.85
C MET A 1 16.72 -15.75 -8.57
N ALA A 2 17.98 -15.35 -8.39
CA ALA A 2 18.50 -14.84 -7.13
C ALA A 2 17.85 -13.51 -6.72
N ARG A 3 17.09 -13.48 -5.62
CA ARG A 3 16.88 -12.25 -4.85
C ARG A 3 18.15 -12.03 -4.03
N LEU A 4 19.06 -11.24 -4.60
CA LEU A 4 20.30 -10.81 -3.97
C LEU A 4 19.95 -10.06 -2.68
N ILE A 5 20.36 -10.64 -1.55
CA ILE A 5 20.19 -10.14 -0.18
C ILE A 5 20.59 -8.66 -0.13
N ARG A 6 19.60 -7.76 -0.07
CA ARG A 6 19.82 -6.35 0.29
C ARG A 6 19.94 -6.26 1.82
N SER A 7 20.99 -6.87 2.36
CA SER A 7 21.49 -6.54 3.70
C SER A 7 22.60 -5.52 3.50
N LEU A 8 22.28 -4.24 3.70
CA LEU A 8 23.22 -3.14 3.98
C LEU A 8 22.40 -1.85 4.21
N ARG A 9 21.66 -1.79 5.32
CA ARG A 9 21.37 -0.50 5.98
C ARG A 9 21.94 -0.58 7.39
N LYS A 10 23.15 -0.02 7.54
CA LYS A 10 23.76 0.24 8.85
C LYS A 10 22.85 1.18 9.65
N PRO A 11 22.80 1.06 10.98
CA PRO A 11 21.93 1.87 11.82
C PRO A 11 22.40 3.32 11.78
N LEU A 12 21.61 4.19 11.14
CA LEU A 12 21.79 5.62 11.27
C LEU A 12 21.14 6.04 12.59
N THR A 13 21.99 6.33 13.57
CA THR A 13 21.63 7.09 14.76
C THR A 13 21.15 8.47 14.30
N LEU A 14 19.83 8.64 14.12
CA LEU A 14 19.28 9.92 13.71
C LEU A 14 18.68 10.63 14.93
N THR A 15 19.47 11.57 15.44
CA THR A 15 19.05 12.63 16.34
C THR A 15 17.76 13.26 15.80
N HIS A 16 16.72 13.30 16.64
CA HIS A 16 15.45 13.96 16.37
C HIS A 16 15.65 15.40 15.86
N GLN A 17 15.49 15.62 14.56
CA GLN A 17 15.12 16.93 14.03
C GLN A 17 13.82 16.75 13.24
N PHE A 18 12.72 17.11 13.89
CA PHE A 18 11.40 17.27 13.29
C PHE A 18 11.45 18.40 12.25
N GLN A 19 11.87 18.11 11.02
CA GLN A 19 11.63 19.02 9.89
C GLN A 19 10.45 18.50 9.09
N HIS A 20 9.32 19.17 9.32
CA HIS A 20 8.09 19.07 8.56
C HIS A 20 8.35 19.38 7.07
N GLN A 21 8.50 18.36 6.23
CA GLN A 21 8.29 18.51 4.78
C GLN A 21 7.37 17.43 4.16
N PRO A 22 6.05 17.42 4.47
CA PRO A 22 5.08 16.65 3.66
C PRO A 22 4.29 17.49 2.63
N CYS A 23 4.43 18.83 2.60
CA CYS A 23 3.49 19.69 1.84
C CYS A 23 3.79 19.79 0.33
N ILE A 24 5.07 19.88 -0.08
CA ILE A 24 5.46 20.11 -1.49
C ILE A 24 5.09 18.91 -2.37
N SER A 25 5.37 17.69 -1.90
CA SER A 25 5.10 16.43 -2.61
C SER A 25 3.63 16.25 -2.98
N ARG A 26 2.71 16.52 -2.04
CA ARG A 26 1.27 16.38 -2.31
C ARG A 26 0.79 17.39 -3.34
N THR A 27 1.38 18.57 -3.38
CA THR A 27 0.99 19.64 -4.32
C THR A 27 1.41 19.29 -5.75
N SER A 28 2.62 18.75 -5.96
CA SER A 28 3.07 18.26 -7.27
C SER A 28 2.23 17.06 -7.72
N TYR A 29 1.97 16.11 -6.82
CA TYR A 29 1.15 14.94 -7.12
C TYR A 29 -0.29 15.30 -7.54
N ILE A 30 -0.97 16.20 -6.82
CA ILE A 30 -2.30 16.70 -7.21
C ILE A 30 -2.24 17.39 -8.58
N SER A 31 -1.16 18.11 -8.86
CA SER A 31 -0.98 18.78 -10.16
C SER A 31 -0.83 17.77 -11.30
N GLU A 32 -0.07 16.68 -11.10
CA GLU A 32 0.07 15.59 -12.07
C GLU A 32 -1.24 14.80 -12.26
N MET A 33 -2.00 14.56 -11.19
CA MET A 33 -3.34 13.97 -11.30
C MET A 33 -4.29 14.82 -12.13
N ARG A 34 -4.23 16.15 -11.99
CA ARG A 34 -5.03 17.08 -12.81
C ARG A 34 -4.66 17.00 -14.28
N LYS A 35 -3.37 16.92 -14.61
CA LYS A 35 -2.90 16.81 -16.00
C LYS A 35 -3.39 15.53 -16.68
N SER A 36 -3.34 14.41 -15.94
CA SER A 36 -3.65 13.08 -16.45
C SER A 36 -5.10 12.62 -16.16
N ALA A 37 -5.97 13.54 -15.73
CA ALA A 37 -7.38 13.27 -15.38
C ALA A 37 -8.23 12.75 -16.55
N PHE A 38 -7.76 12.91 -17.79
CA PHE A 38 -8.46 12.55 -19.02
C PHE A 38 -7.88 11.32 -19.73
N GLU A 39 -6.92 10.62 -19.10
CA GLU A 39 -6.35 9.37 -19.63
C GLU A 39 -7.26 8.15 -19.35
N THR A 40 -7.21 7.14 -20.21
CA THR A 40 -8.05 5.93 -20.10
C THR A 40 -7.53 5.00 -19.00
N PRO A 41 -8.39 4.42 -18.15
CA PRO A 41 -7.97 3.43 -17.15
C PRO A 41 -7.32 2.18 -17.79
N PRO A 42 -6.36 1.53 -17.11
CA PRO A 42 -5.77 0.29 -17.59
C PRO A 42 -6.83 -0.82 -17.69
N GLN A 43 -6.74 -1.59 -18.78
CA GLN A 43 -7.53 -2.80 -19.00
C GLN A 43 -7.02 -3.93 -18.10
N ARG A 44 -7.93 -4.79 -17.62
CA ARG A 44 -7.57 -5.96 -16.81
C ARG A 44 -7.03 -7.06 -17.72
N ASP A 45 -5.80 -7.50 -17.46
CA ASP A 45 -5.31 -8.81 -17.87
C ASP A 45 -4.82 -9.55 -16.63
N SER A 46 -5.50 -10.63 -16.24
CA SER A 46 -4.97 -11.80 -15.50
C SER A 46 -6.07 -12.56 -14.75
N VAL A 47 -6.14 -13.86 -15.01
CA VAL A 47 -7.00 -14.84 -14.30
C VAL A 47 -6.64 -14.97 -12.81
N ARG A 48 -5.48 -14.45 -12.38
CA ARG A 48 -4.99 -14.53 -10.99
C ARG A 48 -5.26 -13.29 -10.13
N ALA A 49 -5.83 -12.23 -10.70
CA ALA A 49 -6.06 -10.99 -9.96
C ALA A 49 -7.17 -11.18 -8.91
N PRO A 50 -7.03 -10.60 -7.70
CA PRO A 50 -8.09 -10.65 -6.69
C PRO A 50 -9.37 -9.94 -7.18
N ILE A 51 -10.53 -10.43 -6.73
CA ILE A 51 -11.83 -9.93 -7.17
C ILE A 51 -12.17 -8.66 -6.40
N LEU A 52 -12.44 -7.58 -7.14
CA LEU A 52 -12.91 -6.31 -6.58
C LEU A 52 -14.35 -6.47 -6.09
N SER A 53 -14.56 -6.43 -4.77
CA SER A 53 -15.86 -6.71 -4.15
C SER A 53 -16.68 -5.48 -3.80
N SER A 54 -16.03 -4.34 -3.51
CA SER A 54 -16.71 -3.10 -3.12
C SER A 54 -15.95 -1.88 -3.59
N GLN A 55 -16.67 -0.93 -4.18
CA GLN A 55 -16.24 0.44 -4.39
C GLN A 55 -17.42 1.37 -4.18
N GLN A 56 -17.31 2.32 -3.26
CA GLN A 56 -18.26 3.42 -3.16
C GLN A 56 -17.59 4.74 -3.55
N PRO A 57 -18.25 5.59 -4.36
CA PRO A 57 -17.82 6.97 -4.53
C PRO A 57 -17.71 7.67 -3.17
N GLY A 58 -16.61 8.38 -2.93
CA GLY A 58 -16.33 9.06 -1.68
C GLY A 58 -15.50 8.26 -0.68
N GLU A 59 -15.34 6.95 -0.86
CA GLU A 59 -14.43 6.14 -0.05
C GLU A 59 -12.98 6.27 -0.51
N ARG A 60 -12.05 6.31 0.45
CA ARG A 60 -10.61 6.42 0.20
C ARG A 60 -9.89 5.07 0.12
N TRP A 61 -10.63 3.99 -0.08
CA TRP A 61 -10.10 2.62 -0.15
C TRP A 61 -10.89 1.75 -1.12
N ILE A 62 -10.37 0.56 -1.43
CA ILE A 62 -11.10 -0.53 -2.08
C ILE A 62 -10.96 -1.80 -1.27
N THR A 63 -11.93 -2.70 -1.45
CA THR A 63 -11.85 -4.05 -0.91
C THR A 63 -11.71 -5.06 -2.04
N LEU A 64 -10.70 -5.91 -1.92
CA LEU A 64 -10.45 -7.05 -2.80
C LEU A 64 -10.62 -8.33 -2.00
N LYS A 65 -11.20 -9.36 -2.61
CA LYS A 65 -11.39 -10.67 -1.99
C LYS A 65 -10.86 -11.77 -2.90
N ARG A 66 -10.27 -12.79 -2.29
CA ARG A 66 -9.89 -14.04 -2.96
C ARG A 66 -9.90 -15.20 -1.96
N GLN A 67 -9.90 -16.42 -2.47
CA GLN A 67 -9.69 -17.62 -1.68
C GLN A 67 -8.36 -18.29 -2.05
N TYR A 68 -7.77 -18.99 -1.09
CA TYR A 68 -6.60 -19.84 -1.30
C TYR A 68 -6.71 -21.08 -0.40
N ALA A 69 -6.93 -22.25 -1.00
CA ALA A 69 -7.29 -23.47 -0.25
C ALA A 69 -8.48 -23.22 0.69
N GLU A 70 -8.31 -23.38 2.00
CA GLU A 70 -9.34 -23.16 3.03
C GLU A 70 -9.32 -21.72 3.60
N GLU A 71 -8.56 -20.81 2.98
CA GLU A 71 -8.41 -19.45 3.46
C GLU A 71 -9.25 -18.46 2.68
N ASP A 72 -10.01 -17.65 3.42
CA ASP A 72 -10.62 -16.42 2.90
C ASP A 72 -9.63 -15.27 3.11
N ILE A 73 -9.30 -14.58 2.01
CA ILE A 73 -8.36 -13.47 2.01
C ILE A 73 -9.09 -12.19 1.57
N LYS A 74 -9.05 -11.18 2.44
CA LYS A 74 -9.59 -9.84 2.20
C LYS A 74 -8.43 -8.85 2.22
N LEU A 75 -8.39 -7.96 1.24
CA LEU A 75 -7.43 -6.88 1.18
C LEU A 75 -8.20 -5.56 1.23
N GLU A 76 -7.87 -4.72 2.19
CA GLU A 76 -8.31 -3.34 2.25
C GLU A 76 -7.14 -2.44 1.82
N VAL A 77 -7.31 -1.79 0.68
CA VAL A 77 -6.23 -1.01 0.06
C VAL A 77 -6.60 0.46 0.07
N THR A 78 -5.77 1.29 0.70
CA THR A 78 -5.99 2.73 0.80
C THR A 78 -5.49 3.47 -0.44
N MET A 79 -5.99 4.69 -0.67
CA MET A 79 -5.29 5.65 -1.54
C MET A 79 -3.97 6.10 -0.90
N PHE A 80 -3.10 6.76 -1.67
CA PHE A 80 -1.77 7.14 -1.24
C PHE A 80 -1.77 7.91 0.09
N GLY A 81 -1.10 7.32 1.09
CA GLY A 81 -1.05 7.83 2.46
C GLY A 81 0.30 8.41 2.82
N GLY A 82 1.36 7.65 2.54
CA GLY A 82 2.74 8.02 2.87
C GLY A 82 3.58 8.35 1.64
N ALA A 83 4.59 9.19 1.85
CA ALA A 83 5.58 9.57 0.85
C ALA A 83 6.97 9.64 1.49
N VAL A 84 7.98 9.18 0.77
CA VAL A 84 9.40 9.35 1.11
C VAL A 84 10.14 9.89 -0.11
N PRO A 85 11.27 10.57 0.05
CA PRO A 85 12.11 10.93 -1.10
C PRO A 85 12.48 9.69 -1.92
N ALA A 86 12.40 9.80 -3.23
CA ALA A 86 12.71 8.71 -4.14
C ALA A 86 14.22 8.42 -4.09
N PRO A 87 14.61 7.14 -3.94
CA PRO A 87 16.01 6.76 -3.97
C PRO A 87 16.59 6.94 -5.36
N THR A 88 17.59 7.80 -5.51
CA THR A 88 18.31 8.01 -6.78
C THR A 88 19.72 7.43 -6.70
N PRO A 89 20.07 6.46 -7.55
CA PRO A 89 21.43 5.93 -7.63
C PRO A 89 22.42 7.02 -8.04
N THR A 90 23.54 7.15 -7.33
CA THR A 90 24.66 7.98 -7.78
C THR A 90 25.65 7.18 -8.61
N PRO A 91 26.43 7.83 -9.50
CA PRO A 91 27.52 7.18 -10.22
C PRO A 91 28.53 6.47 -9.31
N ASN A 92 28.65 6.92 -8.05
CA ASN A 92 29.59 6.38 -7.07
C ASN A 92 29.00 5.22 -6.22
N GLY A 93 27.85 4.66 -6.61
CA GLY A 93 27.22 3.54 -5.91
C GLY A 93 26.49 3.90 -4.61
N GLY A 94 26.31 5.20 -4.33
CA GLY A 94 25.48 5.70 -3.24
C GLY A 94 24.01 5.88 -3.68
N VAL A 95 23.14 6.19 -2.72
CA VAL A 95 21.76 6.60 -2.98
C VAL A 95 21.57 7.99 -2.38
N VAL A 96 21.19 8.96 -3.20
CA VAL A 96 20.71 10.27 -2.70
C VAL A 96 19.19 10.30 -2.76
N ASN A 97 18.61 11.03 -1.83
CA ASN A 97 17.21 11.41 -1.89
C ASN A 97 17.05 12.45 -3.01
N SER A 98 16.22 12.14 -4.02
CA SER A 98 15.81 13.12 -5.03
C SER A 98 14.71 14.03 -4.50
N ASP A 99 14.49 15.16 -5.18
CA ASP A 99 13.31 16.01 -5.00
C ASP A 99 12.01 15.29 -5.41
N GLU A 100 12.12 14.22 -6.20
CA GLU A 100 11.02 13.34 -6.52
C GLU A 100 10.61 12.53 -5.30
N MET A 101 9.30 12.36 -5.12
CA MET A 101 8.74 11.69 -3.94
C MET A 101 8.09 10.38 -4.35
N GLN A 102 8.48 9.31 -3.69
CA GLN A 102 7.90 7.99 -3.86
C GLN A 102 6.78 7.80 -2.84
N MET A 103 5.58 7.54 -3.34
CA MET A 103 4.39 7.34 -2.51
C MET A 103 4.06 5.85 -2.39
N HIS A 104 3.56 5.45 -1.22
CA HIS A 104 3.02 4.11 -1.01
C HIS A 104 1.54 4.15 -0.64
N ILE A 105 0.87 3.04 -0.93
CA ILE A 105 -0.48 2.72 -0.45
C ILE A 105 -0.38 1.75 0.72
N THR A 106 -1.30 1.84 1.66
CA THR A 106 -1.42 0.87 2.74
C THR A 106 -2.29 -0.28 2.27
N VAL A 107 -1.81 -1.51 2.44
CA VAL A 107 -2.55 -2.74 2.16
C VAL A 107 -2.71 -3.48 3.47
N ILE A 108 -3.95 -3.63 3.93
CA ILE A 108 -4.28 -4.47 5.08
C ILE A 108 -4.75 -5.81 4.53
N VAL A 109 -3.98 -6.85 4.78
CA VAL A 109 -4.28 -8.23 4.39
C VAL A 109 -4.90 -8.92 5.58
N THR A 110 -6.11 -9.41 5.43
CA THR A 110 -6.84 -10.20 6.43
C THR A 110 -7.01 -11.62 5.91
N ILE A 111 -6.55 -12.62 6.67
CA ILE A 111 -6.63 -14.05 6.33
C ILE A 111 -7.35 -14.79 7.45
N SER A 112 -8.43 -15.49 7.12
CA SER A 112 -9.17 -16.38 8.01
C SER A 112 -9.25 -17.80 7.44
N LYS A 113 -9.38 -18.81 8.32
CA LYS A 113 -9.50 -20.25 7.99
C LYS A 113 -10.83 -20.80 8.49
N GLY A 114 -11.92 -20.12 8.16
CA GLY A 114 -13.24 -20.35 8.76
C GLY A 114 -13.41 -19.62 10.09
N GLU A 115 -13.99 -20.30 11.08
CA GLU A 115 -14.26 -19.72 12.39
C GLU A 115 -13.00 -19.66 13.27
N GLY A 116 -12.79 -18.54 13.95
CA GLY A 116 -11.72 -18.37 14.93
C GLY A 116 -10.84 -17.15 14.69
N CYS A 117 -9.56 -17.29 15.02
CA CYS A 117 -8.58 -16.22 14.90
C CYS A 117 -8.33 -15.82 13.46
N VAL A 118 -8.01 -14.55 13.27
CA VAL A 118 -7.74 -13.92 11.98
C VAL A 118 -6.33 -13.34 12.01
N LEU A 119 -5.56 -13.63 10.97
CA LEU A 119 -4.24 -13.02 10.74
C LEU A 119 -4.42 -11.74 9.94
N GLU A 120 -3.93 -10.63 10.47
CA GLU A 120 -3.91 -9.33 9.82
C GLU A 120 -2.47 -8.90 9.58
N ILE A 121 -2.12 -8.58 8.33
CA ILE A 121 -0.77 -8.14 7.94
C ILE A 121 -0.92 -6.77 7.29
N MET A 122 -0.26 -5.78 7.87
CA MET A 122 -0.19 -4.44 7.31
C MET A 122 1.07 -4.32 6.45
N CYS A 123 0.87 -3.98 5.18
CA CYS A 123 1.93 -3.78 4.21
C CYS A 123 1.93 -2.34 3.66
N SER A 124 3.12 -1.86 3.32
CA SER A 124 3.31 -0.71 2.42
C SER A 124 3.55 -1.23 1.01
N ALA A 125 2.63 -0.95 0.08
CA ALA A 125 2.86 -1.22 -1.33
C ALA A 125 3.45 0.03 -2.01
N TRP A 126 4.72 -0.08 -2.34
CA TRP A 126 5.48 0.84 -3.16
C TRP A 126 5.17 0.60 -4.65
N PRO A 127 5.61 1.49 -5.57
CA PRO A 127 5.33 1.34 -7.00
C PRO A 127 5.74 -0.01 -7.61
N ASP A 128 6.78 -0.65 -7.06
CA ASP A 128 7.43 -1.84 -7.62
C ASP A 128 7.68 -2.95 -6.58
N SER A 129 7.20 -2.76 -5.34
CA SER A 129 7.49 -3.68 -4.24
C SER A 129 6.44 -3.62 -3.14
N ILE A 130 6.27 -4.73 -2.42
CA ILE A 130 5.47 -4.79 -1.20
C ILE A 130 6.36 -5.01 0.02
N GLU A 131 6.13 -4.24 1.07
CA GLU A 131 6.91 -4.31 2.31
C GLU A 131 5.99 -4.61 3.49
N ILE A 132 6.26 -5.71 4.21
CA ILE A 132 5.54 -6.04 5.44
C ILE A 132 5.97 -5.08 6.56
N LYS A 133 5.00 -4.52 7.28
CA LYS A 133 5.26 -3.60 8.41
C LYS A 133 4.98 -4.24 9.75
N ARG A 134 3.77 -4.78 9.92
CA ARG A 134 3.29 -5.35 11.18
C ARG A 134 2.35 -6.52 10.93
N LEU A 135 2.29 -7.43 11.89
CA LEU A 135 1.42 -8.60 11.88
C LEU A 135 0.61 -8.63 13.18
N PHE A 136 -0.65 -9.01 13.09
CA PHE A 136 -1.57 -9.07 14.21
C PHE A 136 -2.38 -10.35 14.15
N ILE A 137 -2.65 -10.95 15.31
CA ILE A 137 -3.66 -12.01 15.44
C ILE A 137 -4.85 -11.41 16.20
N ARG A 138 -6.00 -11.34 15.53
CA ARG A 138 -7.28 -10.98 16.18
C ARG A 138 -8.04 -12.25 16.52
N ALA A 139 -8.70 -12.30 17.69
CA ALA A 139 -9.53 -13.45 18.04
C ALA A 139 -10.82 -13.56 17.18
N ASN A 140 -11.27 -12.46 16.57
CA ASN A 140 -12.23 -12.43 15.47
C ASN A 140 -12.20 -11.04 14.78
N GLU A 141 -12.87 -10.89 13.63
CA GLU A 141 -12.94 -9.59 12.90
C GLU A 141 -13.67 -8.46 13.66
N LYS A 142 -14.43 -8.76 14.71
CA LYS A 142 -15.30 -7.79 15.42
C LYS A 142 -14.64 -7.14 16.63
N ILE A 143 -13.50 -7.66 17.10
CA ILE A 143 -12.81 -7.12 18.28
C ILE A 143 -12.10 -5.82 17.91
N ILE A 144 -12.48 -4.75 18.61
CA ILE A 144 -12.00 -3.37 18.40
C ILE A 144 -10.63 -3.13 19.06
N ALA A 145 -10.36 -3.80 20.20
CA ALA A 145 -9.12 -3.62 20.92
C ALA A 145 -7.92 -3.98 20.03
N GLU A 146 -6.92 -3.10 20.00
CA GLU A 146 -5.67 -3.36 19.28
C GLU A 146 -4.98 -4.57 19.91
N PRO A 147 -4.87 -5.70 19.19
CA PRO A 147 -4.20 -6.88 19.72
C PRO A 147 -2.70 -6.58 19.89
N TYR A 148 -2.02 -7.39 20.68
CA TYR A 148 -0.56 -7.32 20.75
C TYR A 148 0.04 -7.50 19.35
N ALA A 149 0.85 -6.53 18.92
CA ALA A 149 1.39 -6.44 17.57
C ALA A 149 2.69 -7.24 17.35
N GLY A 150 3.23 -7.86 18.41
CA GLY A 150 4.59 -8.40 18.35
C GLY A 150 5.66 -7.31 18.17
N PRO A 151 6.91 -7.73 17.88
CA PRO A 151 7.97 -6.83 17.45
C PRO A 151 7.68 -6.25 16.05
N GLU A 152 8.44 -5.23 15.64
CA GLU A 152 8.35 -4.75 14.25
C GLU A 152 8.86 -5.83 13.29
N PHE A 153 8.35 -5.87 12.06
CA PHE A 153 8.78 -6.87 11.07
C PHE A 153 10.31 -6.89 10.88
N MET A 154 10.94 -5.70 10.92
CA MET A 154 12.37 -5.52 10.77
C MET A 154 13.21 -6.04 11.96
N GLU A 155 12.57 -6.30 13.10
CA GLU A 155 13.21 -6.86 14.30
C GLU A 155 13.18 -8.39 14.32
N LEU A 156 12.46 -9.03 13.39
CA LEU A 156 12.46 -10.47 13.20
C LEU A 156 13.76 -10.93 12.54
N ASP A 157 14.17 -12.19 12.75
CA ASP A 157 15.31 -12.75 12.05
C ASP A 157 15.07 -12.91 10.54
N ASP A 158 16.14 -12.89 9.75
CA ASP A 158 16.09 -12.89 8.29
C ASP A 158 15.35 -14.11 7.70
N GLU A 159 15.46 -15.28 8.33
CA GLU A 159 14.78 -16.50 7.87
C GLU A 159 13.27 -16.36 8.09
N LEU A 160 12.84 -15.89 9.26
CA LEU A 160 11.42 -15.65 9.52
C LEU A 160 10.84 -14.57 8.60
N GLN A 161 11.56 -13.47 8.37
CA GLN A 161 11.16 -12.45 7.40
C GLN A 161 10.96 -13.06 6.00
N TYR A 162 11.89 -13.89 5.54
CA TYR A 162 11.80 -14.57 4.25
C TYR A 162 10.57 -15.48 4.16
N ARG A 163 10.29 -16.27 5.20
CA ARG A 163 9.12 -17.17 5.25
C ARG A 163 7.80 -16.41 5.22
N LEU A 164 7.72 -15.23 5.84
CA LEU A 164 6.52 -14.40 5.81
C LEU A 164 6.26 -13.83 4.40
N TYR A 165 7.30 -13.46 3.66
CA TYR A 165 7.15 -13.08 2.25
C TYR A 165 6.71 -14.27 1.39
N ASP A 166 7.32 -15.44 1.55
CA ASP A 166 6.94 -16.67 0.82
C ASP A 166 5.47 -17.05 1.10
N PHE A 167 5.03 -16.93 2.35
CA PHE A 167 3.65 -17.13 2.77
C PHE A 167 2.66 -16.22 2.02
N LEU A 168 2.99 -14.93 1.85
CA LEU A 168 2.17 -13.98 1.08
C LEU A 168 2.24 -14.22 -0.43
N GLU A 169 3.42 -14.57 -0.96
CA GLU A 169 3.65 -14.75 -2.39
C GLU A 169 2.79 -15.88 -2.97
N VAL A 170 2.70 -17.02 -2.28
CA VAL A 170 1.85 -18.16 -2.69
C VAL A 170 0.36 -17.78 -2.68
N ARG A 171 -0.04 -16.80 -1.86
CA ARG A 171 -1.40 -16.22 -1.80
C ARG A 171 -1.62 -15.11 -2.82
N GLY A 172 -0.64 -14.87 -3.70
CA GLY A 172 -0.67 -13.84 -4.74
C GLY A 172 -0.57 -12.41 -4.21
N ILE A 173 0.02 -12.24 -3.02
CA ILE A 173 0.33 -10.94 -2.43
C ILE A 173 1.83 -10.72 -2.60
N ASN A 174 2.20 -10.06 -3.67
CA ASN A 174 3.59 -9.92 -4.13
C ASN A 174 3.80 -8.56 -4.80
N ASP A 175 5.01 -8.36 -5.34
CA ASP A 175 5.41 -7.11 -6.00
C ASP A 175 4.56 -6.82 -7.25
N GLU A 176 4.12 -7.84 -7.99
CA GLU A 176 3.22 -7.69 -9.14
C GLU A 176 1.85 -7.13 -8.72
N LEU A 177 1.30 -7.61 -7.60
CA LEU A 177 0.09 -7.05 -7.02
C LEU A 177 0.31 -5.60 -6.60
N ALA A 178 1.46 -5.24 -6.01
CA ALA A 178 1.77 -3.87 -5.63
C ALA A 178 1.74 -2.94 -6.86
N CYS A 179 2.39 -3.31 -7.96
CA CYS A 179 2.35 -2.59 -9.23
C CYS A 179 0.91 -2.36 -9.72
N PHE A 180 0.11 -3.42 -9.75
CA PHE A 180 -1.29 -3.36 -10.17
C PHE A 180 -2.10 -2.40 -9.29
N LEU A 181 -2.00 -2.54 -7.96
CA LEU A 181 -2.71 -1.70 -7.01
C LEU A 181 -2.30 -0.22 -7.12
N HIS A 182 -1.04 0.06 -7.38
CA HIS A 182 -0.54 1.43 -7.56
C HIS A 182 -1.19 2.09 -8.79
N GLN A 183 -1.22 1.39 -9.93
CA GLN A 183 -1.89 1.86 -11.14
C GLN A 183 -3.39 2.05 -10.91
N TYR A 184 -4.02 1.08 -10.25
CA TYR A 184 -5.43 1.14 -9.90
C TYR A 184 -5.75 2.37 -9.04
N MET A 185 -4.96 2.59 -7.98
CA MET A 185 -5.19 3.67 -7.02
C MET A 185 -4.94 5.06 -7.61
N LYS A 186 -4.00 5.21 -8.55
CA LYS A 186 -3.86 6.47 -9.31
C LYS A 186 -5.17 6.85 -10.01
N ASN A 187 -5.85 5.89 -10.63
CA ASN A 187 -7.10 6.16 -11.34
C ASN A 187 -8.27 6.40 -10.37
N LYS A 188 -8.33 5.63 -9.27
CA LYS A 188 -9.32 5.90 -8.22
C LYS A 188 -9.16 7.31 -7.64
N ASP A 189 -7.95 7.72 -7.30
CA ASP A 189 -7.68 9.04 -6.71
C ASP A 189 -8.08 10.18 -7.65
N LYS A 190 -7.75 10.05 -8.95
CA LYS A 190 -8.25 10.98 -9.99
C LYS A 190 -9.78 11.04 -10.03
N ALA A 191 -10.45 9.90 -10.07
CA ALA A 191 -11.91 9.84 -10.14
C ALA A 191 -12.57 10.44 -8.88
N GLU A 192 -12.01 10.18 -7.69
CA GLU A 192 -12.47 10.77 -6.44
C GLU A 192 -12.25 12.28 -6.40
N LEU A 193 -11.12 12.78 -6.90
CA LEU A 193 -10.84 14.22 -7.00
C LEU A 193 -11.87 14.92 -7.90
N ILE A 194 -12.15 14.37 -9.09
CA ILE A 194 -13.14 14.92 -10.02
C ILE A 194 -14.54 14.87 -9.39
N GLY A 195 -14.92 13.73 -8.81
CA GLY A 195 -16.22 13.56 -8.15
C GLY A 195 -16.39 14.54 -6.98
N TRP A 196 -15.33 14.73 -6.18
CA TRP A 196 -15.31 15.69 -5.09
C TRP A 196 -15.47 17.13 -5.59
N MET A 197 -14.71 17.56 -6.60
CA MET A 197 -14.83 18.92 -7.16
C MET A 197 -16.26 19.20 -7.68
N LYS A 198 -16.88 18.22 -8.34
CA LYS A 198 -18.28 18.32 -8.79
C LYS A 198 -19.24 18.49 -7.62
N ARG A 199 -19.10 17.68 -6.56
CA ARG A 199 -19.94 17.78 -5.35
C ARG A 199 -19.76 19.12 -4.63
N VAL A 200 -18.52 19.62 -4.52
CA VAL A 200 -18.23 20.94 -3.93
C VAL A 200 -18.90 22.05 -4.73
N LYS A 201 -18.76 22.04 -6.07
CA LYS A 201 -19.43 23.00 -6.95
C LYS A 201 -20.95 22.96 -6.74
N SER A 202 -21.55 21.79 -6.81
CA SER A 202 -23.00 21.62 -6.63
C SER A 202 -23.49 22.07 -5.25
N PHE A 203 -22.69 21.89 -4.19
CA PHE A 203 -23.02 22.37 -2.85
C PHE A 203 -23.02 23.89 -2.78
N ILE A 204 -22.03 24.56 -3.37
CA ILE A 204 -21.93 26.03 -3.38
C ILE A 204 -23.04 26.67 -4.23
N GLU A 205 -23.41 26.05 -5.35
CA GLU A 205 -24.46 26.55 -6.25
C GLU A 205 -25.88 26.30 -5.71
N ARG A 206 -26.02 25.45 -4.70
CA ARG A 206 -27.31 25.16 -4.04
C ARG A 206 -27.68 26.36 -3.15
N LYS A 207 -28.79 27.02 -3.50
CA LYS A 207 -29.37 28.12 -2.70
C LYS A 207 -29.91 27.62 -1.36
#